data_AF-A0A378PHN5-F1
#
_entry.id   AF-A0A378PHN5-F1
#
_cell.length_a   1.000
_cell.length_b   1.000
_cell.length_c   1.000
_cell.angle_alpha   90.00
_cell.angle_beta   90.00
_cell.angle_gamma   90.00
#
_symmetry.space_group_name_H-M   'P 1'
#
loop_
_entity.id
_entity.type
_entity.pdbx_description
1 polymer ?
#
loop_
_entity_poly.entity_id
_entity_poly.type
_entity_poly.pdbx_seq_one_letter_code
_entity_poly.pdbx_strand_id
1 'polypeptide(L)'
;MRFEIPAIKWSAQNETCFDGHARETHISKNTFCEYAIQVEKHLFYCYYGNGRFKQFSSLSDAKEWVETVHYPSQVQKYFKIIDRAGD
;
A
#
# COMPACT_ATOMS: atom_id res chain seq x y z
N MET A 1 12.05 0.37 -23.69
CA MET A 1 12.22 -0.38 -22.44
C MET A 1 10.87 -0.37 -21.73
N ARG A 2 10.32 -1.54 -21.38
CA ARG A 2 9.05 -1.63 -20.63
C ARG A 2 9.40 -1.94 -19.18
N PHE A 3 8.81 -1.21 -18.25
CA PHE A 3 8.96 -1.44 -16.81
C PHE A 3 7.61 -1.89 -16.27
N GLU A 4 7.63 -2.86 -15.37
CA GLU A 4 6.44 -3.35 -14.68
C GLU A 4 6.62 -3.16 -13.18
N ILE A 5 5.54 -2.77 -12.52
CA ILE A 5 5.52 -2.65 -11.06
C ILE A 5 5.18 -4.04 -10.52
N PRO A 6 6.07 -4.66 -9.70
CA PRO A 6 5.80 -5.98 -9.15
C PRO A 6 4.64 -5.93 -8.15
N ALA A 7 3.93 -7.04 -8.01
CA ALA A 7 2.92 -7.21 -6.96
C ALA A 7 3.52 -6.99 -5.57
N ILE A 8 2.71 -6.44 -4.66
CA ILE A 8 3.16 -6.14 -3.30
C ILE A 8 3.18 -7.41 -2.48
N LYS A 9 4.29 -7.62 -1.77
CA LYS A 9 4.45 -8.66 -0.76
C LYS A 9 3.96 -8.11 0.57
N TRP A 10 2.89 -8.71 1.08
CA TRP A 10 2.30 -8.37 2.38
C TRP A 10 2.78 -9.34 3.45
N SER A 11 3.04 -8.80 4.64
CA SER A 11 3.32 -9.57 5.84
C SER A 11 2.32 -9.16 6.92
N ALA A 12 1.59 -10.12 7.48
CA ALA A 12 0.73 -9.88 8.62
C ALA A 12 1.58 -9.88 9.90
N GLN A 13 1.37 -8.89 10.76
CA GLN A 13 1.98 -8.79 12.08
C GLN A 13 0.94 -8.28 13.08
N ASN A 14 1.04 -8.74 14.33
CA ASN A 14 0.24 -8.20 15.42
C ASN A 14 1.03 -7.09 16.11
N GLU A 15 0.48 -5.88 16.12
CA GLU A 15 1.06 -4.73 16.80
C GLU A 15 0.27 -4.45 18.08
N THR A 16 0.97 -4.20 19.19
CA THR A 16 0.33 -3.72 20.41
C THR A 16 0.15 -2.21 20.31
N CYS A 17 -1.10 -1.76 20.31
CA CYS A 17 -1.46 -0.35 20.33
C CYS A 17 -1.09 0.28 21.68
N PHE A 18 -1.08 1.62 21.72
CA PHE A 18 -0.76 2.37 22.94
C PHE A 18 -1.76 2.13 24.09
N ASP A 19 -3.00 1.78 23.75
CA ASP A 19 -4.06 1.37 24.69
C ASP A 19 -3.94 -0.10 25.15
N GLY A 20 -2.88 -0.81 24.73
CA GLY A 20 -2.60 -2.19 25.10
C GLY A 20 -3.33 -3.22 24.24
N HIS A 21 -4.16 -2.81 23.27
CA HIS A 21 -4.85 -3.76 22.40
C HIS A 21 -3.97 -4.23 21.24
N ALA A 22 -3.92 -5.54 21.01
CA ALA A 22 -3.29 -6.09 19.81
C ALA A 22 -4.17 -5.79 18.59
N ARG A 23 -3.56 -5.26 17.53
CA ARG A 23 -4.18 -5.10 16.21
C ARG A 23 -3.43 -5.89 15.17
N GLU A 24 -4.16 -6.58 14.30
CA GLU A 24 -3.55 -7.14 13.10
C GLU A 24 -3.25 -6.01 12.11
N THR A 25 -2.04 -6.02 11.58
CA THR A 25 -1.57 -5.04 10.59
C THR A 25 -0.87 -5.77 9.45
N HIS A 26 -1.24 -5.46 8.21
CA HIS A 26 -0.55 -5.96 7.03
C HIS A 26 0.42 -4.92 6.50
N ILE A 27 1.71 -5.24 6.50
CA ILE A 27 2.79 -4.35 6.08
C ILE A 27 3.33 -4.77 4.72
N SER A 28 3.54 -3.81 3.81
CA SER A 28 4.20 -4.05 2.54
C SER A 28 5.72 -4.21 2.71
N LYS A 29 6.34 -5.14 1.99
CA LYS A 29 7.78 -5.47 2.14
C LYS A 29 8.66 -5.10 0.94
N ASN A 30 8.07 -4.79 -0.20
CA ASN A 30 8.79 -4.52 -1.45
C ASN A 30 8.30 -3.24 -2.16
N THR A 31 7.91 -2.23 -1.38
CA THR A 31 7.50 -0.92 -1.87
C THR A 31 8.53 0.15 -1.49
N PHE A 32 8.63 1.22 -2.26
CA PHE A 32 9.54 2.35 -1.98
C PHE A 32 9.33 2.96 -0.59
N CYS A 33 8.08 3.15 -0.20
CA CYS A 33 7.71 3.50 1.17
C CYS A 33 6.73 2.46 1.69
N GLU A 34 6.75 2.25 3.00
CA GLU A 34 5.93 1.27 3.68
C GLU A 34 4.44 1.66 3.61
N TYR A 35 3.62 0.68 3.26
CA TYR A 35 2.18 0.71 3.42
C TYR A 35 1.80 -0.18 4.60
N ALA A 36 0.81 0.27 5.36
CA ALA A 36 0.18 -0.53 6.39
C ALA A 36 -1.34 -0.61 6.15
N ILE A 37 -1.93 -1.78 6.39
CA ILE A 37 -3.38 -1.97 6.45
C ILE A 37 -3.69 -2.46 7.85
N GLN A 38 -4.24 -1.57 8.68
CA GLN A 38 -4.66 -1.91 10.04
C GLN A 38 -6.08 -2.48 10.03
N VAL A 39 -6.27 -3.59 10.74
CA VAL A 39 -7.57 -4.23 10.89
C VAL A 39 -8.20 -3.76 12.20
N GLU A 40 -9.35 -3.11 12.10
CA GLU A 40 -10.11 -2.64 13.27
C GLU A 40 -11.57 -3.05 13.16
N LYS A 41 -11.99 -3.96 14.05
CA LYS A 41 -13.32 -4.58 14.08
C LYS A 41 -13.64 -5.32 12.77
N HIS A 42 -14.09 -4.59 11.75
CA HIS A 42 -14.45 -5.09 10.40
C HIS A 42 -14.05 -4.10 9.29
N LEU A 43 -13.21 -3.13 9.61
CA LEU A 43 -12.73 -2.11 8.68
C LEU A 43 -11.22 -2.26 8.49
N PHE A 44 -10.79 -1.96 7.27
CA PHE A 44 -9.40 -2.07 6.83
C PHE A 44 -8.92 -0.67 6.48
N TYR A 45 -8.05 -0.13 7.31
CA TYR A 45 -7.56 1.24 7.17
C TYR A 45 -6.18 1.24 6.53
N CYS A 46 -6.07 1.87 5.37
CA CYS A 46 -4.83 1.98 4.64
C CYS A 46 -4.04 3.21 5.06
N TYR A 47 -2.75 3.00 5.31
CA TYR A 47 -1.77 4.00 5.71
C TYR A 47 -0.60 4.00 4.73
N TYR A 48 -0.05 5.19 4.50
CA TYR A 48 1.16 5.42 3.73
C TYR A 48 2.07 6.32 4.57
N GLY A 49 3.19 5.77 5.05
CA GLY A 49 3.90 6.36 6.19
C GLY A 49 2.98 6.50 7.40
N ASN A 50 2.96 7.67 8.04
CA ASN A 50 2.17 7.91 9.25
C ASN A 50 0.73 8.39 8.97
N GLY A 51 0.33 8.55 7.71
CA GLY A 51 -0.97 9.12 7.33
C GLY A 51 -1.98 8.05 6.90
N ARG A 52 -3.14 8.02 7.55
CA ARG A 52 -4.32 7.27 7.06
C ARG A 52 -4.89 7.97 5.83
N PHE A 53 -5.11 7.23 4.74
CA PHE A 53 -5.59 7.83 3.49
C PHE A 53 -6.86 7.19 2.92
N LYS A 54 -7.19 5.94 3.28
CA LYS A 54 -8.41 5.27 2.78
C LYS A 54 -8.89 4.17 3.72
N GLN A 55 -10.17 3.78 3.59
CA GLN A 55 -10.78 2.69 4.33
C GLN A 55 -11.56 1.75 3.39
N PHE A 56 -11.63 0.47 3.77
CA PHE A 56 -12.36 -0.57 3.05
C PHE A 56 -13.11 -1.49 4.02
N SER A 57 -14.10 -2.21 3.50
CA SER A 57 -14.84 -3.25 4.22
C SER A 57 -14.24 -4.66 4.05
N SER A 58 -13.21 -4.81 3.22
CA SER A 58 -12.51 -6.09 3.03
C SER A 58 -10.99 -5.88 2.89
N LEU A 59 -10.22 -6.88 3.33
CA LEU A 59 -8.77 -6.87 3.17
C LEU A 59 -8.36 -7.00 1.71
N SER A 60 -9.09 -7.82 0.93
CA SER A 60 -8.81 -8.06 -0.48
C SER A 60 -8.90 -6.76 -1.27
N ASP A 61 -9.98 -6.00 -1.10
CA ASP A 61 -10.20 -4.77 -1.86
C ASP A 61 -9.22 -3.69 -1.42
N ALA A 62 -8.85 -3.67 -0.13
CA ALA A 62 -7.81 -2.78 0.36
C ALA A 62 -6.46 -3.06 -0.30
N LYS A 63 -6.03 -4.34 -0.35
CA LYS A 63 -4.78 -4.75 -1.00
C LYS A 63 -4.81 -4.48 -2.49
N GLU A 64 -5.87 -4.91 -3.17
CA GLU A 64 -6.05 -4.72 -4.61
C GLU A 64 -6.00 -3.23 -4.98
N TRP A 65 -6.69 -2.36 -4.24
CA TRP A 65 -6.68 -0.93 -4.53
C TRP A 65 -5.29 -0.30 -4.30
N VAL A 66 -4.57 -0.71 -3.25
CA VAL A 66 -3.20 -0.26 -3.03
C VAL A 66 -2.30 -0.70 -4.19
N GLU A 67 -2.40 -1.95 -4.62
CA GLU A 67 -1.57 -2.53 -5.67
C GLU A 67 -1.87 -1.98 -7.07
N THR A 68 -3.13 -1.74 -7.40
CA THR A 68 -3.57 -1.39 -8.76
C THR A 68 -3.74 0.11 -8.98
N VAL A 69 -3.98 0.88 -7.92
CA VAL A 69 -4.29 2.32 -8.02
C VAL A 69 -3.22 3.17 -7.33
N HIS A 70 -3.08 3.01 -6.00
CA HIS A 70 -2.31 3.99 -5.24
C HIS A 70 -0.80 3.82 -5.42
N TYR A 71 -0.26 2.62 -5.25
CA TYR A 71 1.17 2.39 -5.39
C TYR A 71 1.67 2.76 -6.80
N PRO A 72 1.01 2.35 -7.90
CA PRO A 72 1.36 2.82 -9.24
C PRO A 72 1.37 4.34 -9.37
N SER A 73 0.36 5.03 -8.83
CA SER A 73 0.32 6.49 -8.86
C SER A 73 1.46 7.16 -8.08
N GLN A 74 1.90 6.57 -6.96
CA GLN A 74 3.04 7.08 -6.20
C GLN A 74 4.35 6.84 -6.96
N VAL A 75 4.53 5.64 -7.52
CA VAL A 75 5.72 5.30 -8.33
C VAL A 75 5.84 6.26 -9.51
N GLN A 76 4.76 6.50 -10.26
CA GLN A 76 4.75 7.39 -11.43
C GLN A 76 5.27 8.80 -11.15
N LYS A 77 5.12 9.34 -9.93
CA LYS A 77 5.65 10.66 -9.55
C LYS A 77 7.18 10.75 -9.62
N TYR A 78 7.87 9.62 -9.54
CA TYR A 78 9.33 9.54 -9.58
C TYR A 78 9.90 9.27 -10.97
N PHE A 79 9.04 9.05 -11.98
CA PHE A 79 9.47 8.80 -13.35
C PHE A 79 9.04 9.95 -14.25
N LYS A 80 9.97 10.41 -15.10
CA LYS A 80 9.63 11.30 -16.21
C LYS A 80 9.30 10.43 -17.43
N ILE A 81 8.13 10.64 -18.01
CA ILE A 81 7.81 10.04 -19.31
C ILE A 81 8.71 10.74 -20.34
N ILE A 82 9.67 10.01 -20.89
CA ILE A 82 10.45 10.44 -22.03
C ILE A 82 9.78 9.81 -23.24
N ASP A 83 8.87 10.55 -23.86
CA ASP A 83 8.40 10.18 -25.19
C ASP A 83 9.61 10.22 -26.12
N ARG A 84 10.04 9.07 -26.61
CA ARG A 84 10.81 9.04 -27.85
C ARG A 84 9.84 9.42 -28.95
N ALA A 85 9.65 10.73 -29.15
CA ALA A 85 9.36 11.24 -30.47
C ALA A 85 10.41 10.62 -31.40
N GLY A 86 9.93 9.95 -32.45
CA GLY A 86 10.75 9.09 -33.29
C GLY A 86 12.03 9.74 -33.79
N ASP A 87 13.09 8.94 -33.79
CA ASP A 87 14.19 8.98 -34.75
C ASP A 87 14.29 7.56 -35.34
#